data_AF-E0M438-F1
#
_entry.id   AF-E0M438-F1
#
_cell.length_a   1.000
_cell.length_b   1.000
_cell.length_c   1.000
_cell.angle_alpha   90.00
_cell.angle_beta   90.00
_cell.angle_gamma   90.00
#
_symmetry.space_group_name_H-M   'P 1'
#
loop_
_entity.id
_entity.type
_entity.pdbx_description
1 polymer ?
#
loop_
_entity_poly.entity_id
_entity_poly.type
_entity_poly.pdbx_seq_one_letter_code
_entity_poly.pdbx_strand_id
1 'polypeptide(L)'
;MGSLTAKAVQSLIKAGGVGKFGDERGLYLKIPSKGEPYWMLRYTAHSKRREITLGKVSIVSLAEARSLAEDVRKKVLAGDDPIAERKLNRPEELTTVNELFEDWHKDLVKRLKYPGIPERVYRKDIAPDLPPVLDTTLS
;
A
#
# COMPACT_ATOMS: atom_id res chain seq x y z
N MET A 1 6.07 2.66 27.33
CA MET A 1 5.42 3.51 26.30
C MET A 1 3.93 3.23 26.41
N GLY A 2 3.12 4.23 26.77
CA GLY A 2 1.71 4.03 27.15
C GLY A 2 0.79 3.68 25.98
N SER A 3 -0.37 3.11 26.32
CA SER A 3 -1.49 2.87 25.40
C SER A 3 -2.11 4.19 24.95
N LEU A 4 -2.43 4.32 23.67
CA LEU A 4 -3.21 5.45 23.17
C LEU A 4 -4.68 5.29 23.59
N THR A 5 -5.34 6.42 23.82
CA THR A 5 -6.79 6.49 23.97
C THR A 5 -7.38 7.27 22.79
N ALA A 6 -8.65 7.02 22.45
CA ALA A 6 -9.31 7.74 21.36
C ALA A 6 -9.26 9.28 21.55
N LYS A 7 -9.41 9.75 22.79
CA LYS A 7 -9.30 11.17 23.14
C LYS A 7 -7.89 11.72 22.93
N ALA A 8 -6.86 10.95 23.33
CA ALA A 8 -5.46 11.34 23.09
C ALA A 8 -5.15 11.44 21.59
N VAL A 9 -5.64 10.50 20.79
CA VAL A 9 -5.48 10.50 19.32
C VAL A 9 -6.08 11.78 18.72
N GLN A 10 -7.31 12.11 19.06
CA GLN A 10 -7.96 13.33 18.58
C GLN A 10 -7.20 14.59 19.00
N SER A 11 -6.73 14.63 20.25
CA SER A 11 -5.95 15.76 20.76
C SER A 11 -4.64 15.95 20.01
N LEU A 12 -3.90 14.87 19.73
CA LEU A 12 -2.63 14.90 19.00
C LEU A 12 -2.81 15.40 17.57
N ILE A 13 -3.86 14.94 16.89
CA ILE A 13 -4.19 15.36 15.53
C ILE A 13 -4.56 16.85 15.50
N LYS A 14 -5.43 17.30 16.42
CA LYS A 14 -5.86 18.69 16.48
C LYS A 14 -4.72 19.65 16.84
N ALA A 15 -3.79 19.21 17.68
CA ALA A 15 -2.60 19.98 18.06
C ALA A 15 -1.55 20.08 16.93
N GLY A 16 -1.76 19.40 15.78
CA GLY A 16 -0.78 19.37 14.70
C GLY A 16 0.50 18.63 15.06
N GLY A 17 0.43 17.65 15.98
CA GLY A 17 1.59 16.91 16.45
C GLY A 17 2.17 16.04 15.33
N VAL A 18 3.17 16.53 14.59
CA VAL A 18 3.87 15.76 13.56
C VAL A 18 4.78 14.73 14.24
N GLY A 19 4.62 13.45 13.92
CA GLY A 19 5.39 12.41 14.59
C GLY A 19 4.83 11.00 14.48
N LYS A 20 5.47 10.09 15.20
CA LYS A 20 5.05 8.68 15.35
C LYS A 20 4.76 8.46 16.83
N PHE A 21 3.50 8.18 17.15
CA PHE A 21 3.02 7.98 18.51
C PHE A 21 2.73 6.50 18.71
N GLY A 22 3.43 5.88 19.65
CA GLY A 22 3.28 4.46 19.94
C GLY A 22 1.97 4.17 20.64
N ASP A 23 1.27 3.16 20.14
CA ASP A 23 0.32 2.37 20.91
C ASP A 23 1.01 1.05 21.33
N GLU A 24 0.23 -0.02 21.52
CA GLU A 24 0.71 -1.29 22.02
C GLU A 24 1.20 -2.21 20.90
N ARG A 25 2.11 -3.13 21.25
CA ARG A 25 2.53 -4.25 20.38
C ARG A 25 2.95 -3.83 18.96
N GLY A 26 3.63 -2.69 18.84
CA GLY A 26 4.14 -2.18 17.57
C GLY A 26 3.11 -1.45 16.70
N LEU A 27 1.90 -1.19 17.19
CA LEU A 27 0.95 -0.28 16.55
C LEU A 27 1.37 1.18 16.80
N TYR A 28 1.22 2.02 15.79
CA TYR A 28 1.55 3.44 15.85
C TYR A 28 0.52 4.29 15.13
N LEU A 29 0.23 5.45 15.72
CA LEU A 29 -0.35 6.58 15.01
C LEU A 29 0.78 7.37 14.34
N LYS A 30 0.70 7.55 13.02
CA LYS A 30 1.64 8.37 12.25
C LYS A 30 0.93 9.62 11.75
N ILE A 31 1.43 10.78 12.17
CA ILE A 31 0.95 12.09 11.72
C ILE A 31 2.06 12.70 10.85
N PRO A 32 1.87 12.81 9.52
CA PRO A 32 2.85 13.43 8.63
C PRO A 32 2.80 14.96 8.72
N SER A 33 3.86 15.64 8.26
CA SER A 33 3.86 17.11 8.13
C SER A 33 2.89 17.62 7.07
N LYS A 34 2.56 16.78 6.09
CA LYS A 34 1.55 17.02 5.05
C LYS A 34 0.79 15.73 4.77
N GLY A 35 -0.53 15.81 4.71
CA GLY A 35 -1.41 14.66 4.44
C GLY A 35 -2.17 14.20 5.68
N GLU A 36 -2.93 13.13 5.53
CA GLU A 36 -3.81 12.61 6.58
C GLU A 36 -3.05 11.71 7.57
N PRO A 37 -3.37 11.77 8.88
CA PRO A 37 -2.91 10.79 9.85
C PRO A 37 -3.34 9.36 9.50
N TYR A 38 -2.48 8.39 9.79
CA TYR A 38 -2.75 6.99 9.51
C TYR A 38 -2.19 6.05 10.57
N TRP A 39 -2.76 4.84 10.62
CA TRP A 39 -2.33 3.74 11.45
C TRP A 39 -1.28 2.91 10.74
N MET A 40 -0.22 2.58 11.47
CA MET A 40 0.88 1.78 10.98
C MET A 40 1.24 0.71 12.01
N LEU A 41 1.46 -0.51 11.55
CA LEU A 41 1.95 -1.61 12.37
C LEU A 41 3.37 -1.98 11.97
N ARG A 42 4.24 -2.07 12.96
CA ARG A 42 5.57 -2.67 12.82
C ARG A 42 5.52 -4.13 13.26
N TYR A 43 6.05 -5.01 12.43
CA TYR A 43 6.13 -6.45 12.71
C TYR A 43 7.43 -7.04 12.14
N THR A 44 7.69 -8.31 12.45
CA THR A 44 8.83 -9.06 11.92
C THR A 44 8.30 -10.32 11.25
N ALA A 45 8.62 -10.51 9.98
CA ALA A 45 8.32 -11.73 9.23
C ALA A 45 9.60 -12.20 8.53
N HIS A 46 9.84 -13.51 8.50
CA HIS A 46 11.05 -14.13 7.91
C HIS A 46 12.36 -13.42 8.34
N SER A 47 12.50 -13.15 9.64
CA SER A 47 13.66 -12.45 10.23
C SER A 47 13.89 -11.01 9.74
N LYS A 48 12.97 -10.44 8.97
CA LYS A 48 13.02 -9.06 8.46
C LYS A 48 11.97 -8.20 9.13
N ARG A 49 12.39 -7.02 9.60
CA ARG A 49 11.48 -6.00 10.14
C ARG A 49 10.71 -5.35 8.99
N ARG A 50 9.40 -5.23 9.16
CA ARG A 50 8.46 -4.68 8.18
C ARG A 50 7.55 -3.65 8.85
N GLU A 51 7.03 -2.73 8.05
CA GLU A 51 5.99 -1.78 8.45
C GLU A 51 4.86 -1.82 7.43
N ILE A 52 3.62 -1.89 7.90
CA ILE A 52 2.42 -1.91 7.06
C ILE A 52 1.44 -0.84 7.51
N THR A 53 0.87 -0.12 6.54
CA THR A 53 -0.22 0.83 6.79
C THR A 53 -1.54 0.06 6.91
N LEU A 54 -2.23 0.25 8.03
CA LEU A 54 -3.52 -0.39 8.31
C LEU A 54 -4.69 0.43 7.77
N GLY A 55 -4.58 1.77 7.75
CA GLY A 55 -5.59 2.66 7.21
C GLY A 55 -5.45 4.10 7.70
N LYS A 56 -6.18 5.02 7.09
CA LYS A 56 -6.24 6.42 7.54
C LYS A 56 -7.10 6.54 8.80
N VAL A 57 -6.76 7.45 9.70
CA VAL A 57 -7.51 7.65 10.97
C VAL A 57 -8.94 8.16 10.71
N SER A 58 -9.17 8.80 9.57
CA SER A 58 -10.50 9.26 9.12
C SER A 58 -11.48 8.11 8.84
N ILE A 59 -10.98 6.91 8.55
CA ILE A 59 -11.77 5.74 8.15
C ILE A 59 -11.67 4.63 9.20
N VAL A 60 -10.49 4.48 9.82
CA VAL A 60 -10.19 3.41 10.77
C VAL A 60 -10.01 4.00 12.15
N SER A 61 -10.90 3.61 13.08
CA SER A 61 -10.81 3.97 14.49
C SER A 61 -9.64 3.27 15.19
N LEU A 62 -9.28 3.73 16.39
CA LEU A 62 -8.23 3.07 17.20
C LEU A 62 -8.59 1.61 17.52
N ALA A 63 -9.86 1.31 17.79
CA ALA A 63 -10.32 -0.04 18.08
C ALA A 63 -10.18 -0.96 16.86
N GLU A 64 -10.61 -0.50 15.69
CA GLU A 64 -10.45 -1.23 14.43
C GLU A 64 -8.98 -1.41 14.06
N ALA A 65 -8.14 -0.38 14.27
CA ALA A 65 -6.70 -0.48 14.06
C ALA A 65 -6.07 -1.56 14.94
N ARG A 66 -6.53 -1.72 16.18
CA ARG A 66 -6.08 -2.82 17.07
C ARG A 66 -6.54 -4.19 16.56
N SER A 67 -7.78 -4.30 16.08
CA SER A 67 -8.29 -5.54 15.47
C SER A 67 -7.47 -5.93 14.24
N LEU A 68 -7.28 -5.00 13.30
CA LEU A 68 -6.48 -5.21 12.10
C LEU A 68 -5.03 -5.57 12.43
N ALA A 69 -4.48 -5.00 13.50
CA ALA A 69 -3.14 -5.34 13.95
C ALA A 69 -3.05 -6.77 14.47
N GLU A 70 -4.06 -7.25 15.21
CA GLU A 70 -4.13 -8.65 15.64
C GLU A 70 -4.28 -9.60 14.44
N ASP A 71 -5.08 -9.25 13.43
CA ASP A 71 -5.22 -10.07 12.22
C ASP A 71 -3.90 -10.19 11.45
N VAL A 72 -3.16 -9.08 11.33
CA VAL A 72 -1.81 -9.10 10.75
C VAL A 72 -0.87 -9.99 11.56
N ARG A 73 -0.91 -9.92 12.90
CA ARG A 73 -0.06 -10.76 13.76
C ARG A 73 -0.39 -12.24 13.60
N LYS A 74 -1.68 -12.61 13.48
CA LYS A 74 -2.11 -13.99 13.23
C LYS A 74 -1.55 -14.53 11.90
N LYS A 75 -1.60 -13.74 10.83
CA LYS A 75 -0.99 -14.10 9.53
C LYS A 75 0.52 -14.32 9.64
N VAL A 76 1.22 -13.40 10.29
CA VAL A 76 2.66 -13.52 10.51
C VAL A 76 3.00 -14.77 11.35
N LEU A 77 2.18 -15.11 12.32
CA LEU A 77 2.34 -16.33 13.13
C LEU A 77 2.11 -17.61 12.29
N ALA A 78 1.19 -17.56 11.32
CA ALA A 78 0.96 -18.65 10.37
C ALA A 78 2.10 -18.82 9.34
N GLY A 79 3.04 -17.87 9.30
CA GLY A 79 4.19 -17.90 8.39
C GLY A 79 4.05 -16.99 7.18
N ASP A 80 2.96 -16.23 7.07
CA ASP A 80 2.70 -15.34 5.94
C ASP A 80 3.40 -13.97 6.12
N ASP A 81 3.80 -13.34 5.01
CA ASP A 81 4.19 -11.92 4.98
C ASP A 81 3.03 -11.11 4.36
N PRO A 82 2.23 -10.37 5.15
CA PRO A 82 1.08 -9.60 4.66
C PRO A 82 1.43 -8.52 3.62
N ILE A 83 2.68 -8.05 3.56
CA ILE A 83 3.14 -7.15 2.49
C ILE A 83 3.35 -7.93 1.20
N ALA A 84 3.85 -9.17 1.29
CA ALA A 84 3.97 -10.04 0.13
C ALA A 84 2.57 -10.43 -0.41
N GLU A 85 1.63 -10.80 0.47
CA GLU A 85 0.24 -11.07 0.07
C GLU A 85 -0.41 -9.87 -0.62
N ARG A 86 -0.26 -8.65 -0.09
CA ARG A 86 -0.80 -7.44 -0.73
C ARG A 86 -0.22 -7.16 -2.11
N LYS A 87 1.02 -7.58 -2.36
CA LYS A 87 1.65 -7.46 -3.68
C LYS A 87 1.16 -8.54 -4.65
N LEU A 88 0.94 -9.75 -4.16
CA LEU A 88 0.44 -10.88 -4.93
C LEU A 88 -1.06 -10.74 -5.27
N ASN A 89 -1.85 -10.19 -4.35
CA ASN A 89 -3.27 -9.89 -4.55
C ASN A 89 -3.51 -8.55 -5.29
N ARG A 90 -2.47 -7.91 -5.83
CA ARG A 90 -2.69 -6.89 -6.87
C ARG A 90 -3.25 -7.69 -8.06
N PRO A 91 -4.45 -7.38 -8.56
CA PRO A 91 -5.09 -8.22 -9.57
C PRO A 91 -4.09 -8.54 -10.69
N GLU A 92 -3.82 -9.83 -10.87
CA GLU A 92 -2.98 -10.38 -11.95
C GLU A 92 -3.70 -10.28 -13.31
N GLU A 93 -4.61 -9.32 -13.49
CA GLU A 93 -5.42 -9.15 -14.70
C GLU A 93 -4.70 -8.33 -15.78
N LEU A 94 -3.40 -8.06 -15.63
CA LEU A 94 -2.59 -7.50 -16.71
C LEU A 94 -1.89 -8.67 -17.39
N THR A 95 -2.63 -9.34 -18.26
CA THR A 95 -2.16 -10.49 -19.04
C THR A 95 -1.27 -10.08 -20.19
N THR A 96 -1.29 -8.79 -20.56
CA THR A 96 -0.53 -8.27 -21.69
C THR A 96 0.39 -7.10 -21.34
N VAL A 97 1.47 -6.98 -22.12
CA VAL A 97 2.36 -5.81 -22.02
C VAL A 97 1.62 -4.51 -22.39
N ASN A 98 0.56 -4.58 -23.20
CA ASN A 98 -0.32 -3.46 -23.52
C ASN A 98 -1.13 -3.02 -22.30
N GLU A 99 -1.79 -3.93 -21.60
CA GLU A 99 -2.55 -3.65 -20.39
C GLU A 99 -1.64 -3.08 -19.29
N LEU A 100 -0.42 -3.62 -19.17
CA LEU A 100 0.60 -3.08 -18.26
C LEU A 100 1.01 -1.65 -18.62
N PHE A 101 1.18 -1.38 -19.92
CA PHE A 101 1.49 -0.04 -20.38
C PHE A 101 0.36 0.94 -20.09
N GLU A 102 -0.90 0.57 -20.32
CA GLU A 102 -2.05 1.44 -20.03
C GLU A 102 -2.20 1.76 -18.54
N ASP A 103 -2.03 0.75 -17.67
CA ASP A 103 -2.06 0.94 -16.22
C ASP A 103 -0.95 1.91 -15.77
N TRP A 104 0.27 1.70 -16.26
CA TRP A 104 1.41 2.57 -15.97
C TRP A 104 1.25 3.98 -16.56
N HIS A 105 0.72 4.09 -17.79
CA HIS A 105 0.56 5.36 -18.50
C HIS A 105 -0.38 6.32 -17.76
N LYS A 106 -1.46 5.80 -17.15
CA LYS A 106 -2.42 6.58 -16.34
C LYS A 106 -1.76 7.39 -15.23
N ASP A 107 -0.71 6.86 -14.60
CA ASP A 107 0.02 7.54 -13.54
C ASP A 107 1.20 8.36 -14.06
N LEU A 108 1.76 7.97 -15.20
CA LEU A 108 2.86 8.69 -15.85
C LEU A 108 2.43 10.08 -16.35
N VAL A 109 1.22 10.19 -16.93
CA VAL A 109 0.67 11.47 -17.42
C VAL A 109 0.60 12.52 -16.32
N LYS A 110 0.36 12.11 -15.07
CA LYS A 110 0.27 13.01 -13.90
C LYS A 110 1.62 13.55 -13.44
N ARG A 111 2.73 12.92 -13.85
CA ARG A 111 4.06 13.13 -13.27
C ARG A 111 5.09 13.69 -14.25
N LEU A 112 4.94 13.44 -15.55
CA LEU A 112 5.92 13.87 -16.56
C LEU A 112 5.51 15.17 -17.25
N LYS A 113 6.50 16.00 -17.55
CA LYS A 113 6.34 17.25 -18.31
C LYS A 113 5.89 17.01 -19.76
N TYR A 114 6.29 15.88 -20.34
CA TYR A 114 5.99 15.50 -21.74
C TYR A 114 5.55 14.03 -21.82
N PRO A 115 4.32 13.70 -21.41
CA PRO A 115 3.87 12.32 -21.33
C PRO A 115 3.63 11.66 -22.70
N GLY A 116 3.39 12.45 -23.75
CA GLY A 116 3.21 11.92 -25.11
C GLY A 116 4.48 11.33 -25.74
N ILE A 117 5.67 11.59 -25.18
CA ILE A 117 6.92 11.00 -25.69
C ILE A 117 6.98 9.49 -25.37
N PRO A 118 6.84 9.05 -24.10
CA PRO A 118 6.69 7.64 -23.76
C PRO A 118 5.56 6.94 -24.51
N GLU A 119 4.41 7.59 -24.66
CA GLU A 119 3.28 7.04 -25.41
C GLU A 119 3.63 6.78 -26.88
N ARG A 120 4.21 7.77 -27.55
CA ARG A 120 4.61 7.64 -28.95
C ARG A 120 5.64 6.54 -29.15
N VAL A 121 6.67 6.47 -28.30
CA VAL A 121 7.72 5.45 -28.38
C VAL A 121 7.12 4.08 -28.17
N TYR A 122 6.27 3.90 -27.16
CA TYR A 122 5.64 2.62 -26.91
C TYR A 122 4.75 2.17 -28.08
N ARG A 123 3.86 3.05 -28.56
CA ARG A 123 2.93 2.72 -29.64
C ARG A 123 3.61 2.44 -30.98
N LYS A 124 4.72 3.13 -31.27
CA LYS A 124 5.40 3.06 -32.56
C LYS A 124 6.49 2.00 -32.59
N ASP A 125 7.26 1.89 -31.51
CA ASP A 125 8.54 1.17 -31.49
C ASP A 125 8.50 -0.09 -30.60
N ILE A 126 7.41 -0.33 -29.85
CA ILE A 126 7.30 -1.48 -28.93
C ILE A 126 6.05 -2.30 -29.19
N ALA A 127 4.87 -1.67 -29.17
CA ALA A 127 3.58 -2.36 -29.29
C ALA A 127 3.42 -3.21 -30.57
N PRO A 128 3.93 -2.81 -31.75
CA PRO A 128 3.82 -3.60 -32.97
C PRO A 128 4.61 -4.92 -32.93
N ASP A 129 5.68 -4.99 -32.12
CA ASP A 129 6.57 -6.16 -32.04
C ASP A 129 6.17 -7.10 -30.89
N LEU A 130 5.12 -6.77 -30.13
CA LEU A 130 4.64 -7.61 -29.05
C LEU A 130 3.93 -8.85 -29.61
N PRO A 131 4.21 -10.04 -29.06
CA PRO A 131 3.50 -11.25 -29.47
C PRO A 131 2.00 -11.13 -29.11
N PRO A 132 1.10 -11.67 -29.95
CA PRO A 132 -0.31 -11.77 -29.60
C PRO A 132 -0.48 -12.65 -28.36
N VAL A 133 -1.49 -12.34 -27.55
CA VAL A 133 -1.86 -13.20 -26.41
C VAL A 133 -2.27 -14.55 -26.97
N LEU A 134 -1.51 -15.60 -26.65
CA LEU A 134 -1.92 -16.95 -26.99
C LEU A 134 -3.10 -17.30 -26.09
N ASP A 135 -4.29 -17.41 -26.68
CA ASP A 135 -5.47 -17.95 -26.00
C ASP A 135 -5.08 -19.32 -25.41
N THR A 136 -4.86 -19.37 -24.11
CA THR A 136 -4.46 -20.61 -23.42
C THR A 136 -5.69 -21.44 -23.04
N THR A 137 -6.75 -21.35 -23.85
CA THR A 137 -8.02 -22.03 -23.68
C THR A 137 -8.14 -23.24 -24.61
N LEU A 138 -7.15 -24.15 -24.58
CA LEU A 138 -7.29 -25.47 -25.21
C LEU A 138 -6.56 -26.58 -24.43
N SER A 139 -7.39 -27.37 -23.72
CA SER A 139 -7.30 -28.80 -23.35
C SER A 139 -7.45 -29.06 -21.85
#